data_AF-A0A963SCX4-F1
#
_entry.id   AF-A0A963SCX4-F1
#
_cell.length_a   1.000
_cell.length_b   1.000
_cell.length_c   1.000
_cell.angle_alpha   90.00
_cell.angle_beta   90.00
_cell.angle_gamma   90.00
#
_symmetry.space_group_name_H-M   'P 1'
#
loop_
_entity.id
_entity.type
_entity.pdbx_description
1 polymer ?
#
loop_
_entity_poly.entity_id
_entity_poly.type
_entity_poly.pdbx_seq_one_letter_code
_entity_poly.pdbx_strand_id
1 'polypeptide(L)'
;MFQTDSPALLLSQAWHRPAGCGRRDDMRFGLEPSYDVGLRHALKNGVAILSGEDFDAGRREQVLGGLLELVSQADRGTEALQGNNFTFAMDEGVAFERLSLFLRYLSDTVENLGERISQAKGVLQGVGAGANVEQAQKELVVDLLNRLLDALERERNYS
;
A
#
# COMPACT_ATOMS: atom_id res chain seq x y z
N MET A 1 37.01 -16.77 58.24
CA MET A 1 36.59 -17.36 56.95
C MET A 1 35.64 -16.32 56.34
N PHE A 2 36.11 -15.69 55.25
CA PHE A 2 35.66 -14.44 54.63
C PHE A 2 34.14 -14.42 54.36
N GLN A 3 33.35 -13.42 54.76
CA GLN A 3 33.35 -11.99 54.36
C GLN A 3 33.09 -11.84 52.86
N THR A 4 31.83 -11.62 52.48
CA THR A 4 31.45 -11.14 51.14
C THR A 4 31.04 -9.68 51.25
N ASP A 5 31.98 -8.83 50.86
CA ASP A 5 31.84 -7.40 50.60
C ASP A 5 30.76 -7.08 49.55
N SER A 6 30.00 -6.02 49.78
CA SER A 6 29.46 -5.11 48.75
C SER A 6 30.51 -3.98 48.50
N PRO A 7 30.33 -2.94 47.66
CA PRO A 7 29.44 -2.61 46.53
C PRO A 7 30.27 -2.00 45.34
N ALA A 8 29.63 -1.19 44.47
CA ALA A 8 30.15 -0.16 43.53
C ALA A 8 29.98 -0.52 42.03
N LEU A 9 28.97 0.04 41.36
CA LEU A 9 28.95 1.35 40.68
C LEU A 9 29.77 1.38 39.37
N LEU A 10 29.06 1.53 38.25
CA LEU A 10 29.35 2.47 37.14
C LEU A 10 28.25 2.28 36.10
N LEU A 11 27.21 3.12 36.09
CA LEU A 11 27.17 4.36 35.29
C LEU A 11 27.78 4.18 33.90
N SER A 12 26.91 3.95 32.92
CA SER A 12 27.04 4.68 31.66
C SER A 12 25.67 5.08 31.15
N GLN A 13 25.30 6.32 31.48
CA GLN A 13 24.43 7.12 30.63
C GLN A 13 25.11 7.26 29.27
N ALA A 14 24.40 7.01 28.18
CA ALA A 14 24.46 7.90 27.02
C ALA A 14 23.41 7.49 25.98
N TRP A 15 22.33 8.25 25.89
CA TRP A 15 22.11 9.21 24.79
C TRP A 15 21.92 8.52 23.44
N HIS A 16 20.67 8.28 23.04
CA HIS A 16 20.04 9.04 21.94
C HIS A 16 18.65 8.49 21.62
N ARG A 17 17.65 9.28 22.02
CA ARG A 17 16.45 9.43 21.20
C ARG A 17 16.88 10.09 19.88
N PRO A 18 16.32 9.63 18.76
CA PRO A 18 15.47 10.49 17.96
C PRO A 18 14.04 9.94 18.06
N ALA A 19 13.05 10.66 18.60
CA ALA A 19 12.40 11.80 17.95
C ALA A 19 12.06 11.51 16.48
N GLY A 20 10.78 11.19 16.25
CA GLY A 20 10.11 11.45 14.99
C GLY A 20 10.52 10.59 13.80
N CYS A 21 9.71 9.56 13.52
CA CYS A 21 9.04 9.46 12.22
C CYS A 21 7.84 8.54 12.37
N GLY A 22 6.92 8.93 13.25
CA GLY A 22 5.51 8.72 12.94
C GLY A 22 5.17 9.63 11.78
N ARG A 23 5.57 9.29 10.56
CA ARG A 23 4.73 9.63 9.41
C ARG A 23 3.58 8.64 9.48
N ARG A 24 2.62 8.97 10.36
CA ARG A 24 1.24 8.81 9.94
C ARG A 24 1.18 9.71 8.72
N ASP A 25 1.16 9.11 7.55
CA ASP A 25 0.53 9.77 6.42
C ASP A 25 -0.92 9.98 6.89
N ASP A 26 -1.13 11.09 7.60
CA ASP A 26 -2.34 11.88 7.48
C ASP A 26 -2.46 12.12 5.97
N MET A 27 -3.05 11.15 5.26
CA MET A 27 -3.80 11.46 4.06
C MET A 27 -4.84 12.46 4.51
N ARG A 28 -4.44 13.72 4.38
CA ARG A 28 -5.23 14.90 4.66
C ARG A 28 -6.59 14.67 4.05
N PHE A 29 -7.60 14.57 4.92
CA PHE A 29 -8.97 14.88 4.56
C PHE A 29 -8.95 16.18 3.75
N GLY A 30 -9.23 16.12 2.45
CA GLY A 30 -9.43 17.36 1.67
C GLY A 30 -9.30 17.27 0.15
N LEU A 31 -8.63 16.27 -0.41
CA LEU A 31 -8.58 16.13 -1.87
C LEU A 31 -9.32 14.87 -2.31
N GLU A 32 -10.25 15.03 -3.25
CA GLU A 32 -10.89 13.91 -3.92
C GLU A 32 -9.80 13.06 -4.60
N PRO A 33 -9.90 11.71 -4.59
CA PRO A 33 -8.83 10.84 -5.08
C PRO A 33 -8.35 11.16 -6.51
N SER A 34 -9.23 11.71 -7.35
CA SER A 34 -8.93 12.16 -8.72
C SER A 34 -7.96 13.35 -8.78
N TYR A 35 -7.89 14.18 -7.74
CA TYR A 35 -6.92 15.28 -7.61
C TYR A 35 -5.63 14.88 -6.88
N ASP A 36 -5.56 13.67 -6.32
CA ASP A 36 -4.33 13.18 -5.70
C ASP A 36 -3.25 12.90 -6.78
N VAL A 37 -2.29 13.83 -6.86
CA VAL A 37 -1.14 13.75 -7.77
C VAL A 37 -0.21 12.60 -7.37
N GLY A 38 -0.05 12.35 -6.07
CA GLY A 38 0.82 11.28 -5.55
C GLY A 38 0.30 9.90 -5.92
N LEU A 39 -1.00 9.66 -5.72
CA LEU A 39 -1.66 8.42 -6.11
C LEU A 39 -1.50 8.15 -7.61
N ARG A 40 -1.82 9.12 -8.46
CA ARG A 40 -1.71 8.93 -9.92
C ARG A 40 -0.28 8.67 -10.38
N HIS A 41 0.72 9.36 -9.82
CA HIS A 41 2.11 9.08 -10.14
C HIS A 41 2.54 7.70 -9.66
N ALA A 42 2.10 7.24 -8.49
CA ALA A 42 2.36 5.90 -8.01
C ALA A 42 1.79 4.85 -8.97
N LEU A 43 0.53 5.02 -9.41
CA LEU A 43 -0.12 4.14 -10.39
C LEU A 43 0.64 4.11 -11.73
N LYS A 44 0.96 5.29 -12.30
CA LYS A 44 1.71 5.40 -13.57
C LYS A 44 3.09 4.74 -13.50
N ASN A 45 3.85 5.06 -12.46
CA ASN A 45 5.18 4.46 -12.27
C ASN A 45 5.07 2.94 -12.04
N GLY A 46 4.03 2.48 -11.33
CA GLY A 46 3.75 1.06 -11.13
C GLY A 46 3.53 0.30 -12.43
N VAL A 47 2.68 0.86 -13.30
CA VAL A 47 2.41 0.31 -14.63
C VAL A 47 3.70 0.22 -15.45
N ALA A 48 4.50 1.28 -15.48
CA ALA A 48 5.78 1.30 -16.17
C ALA A 48 6.74 0.21 -15.65
N ILE A 49 6.90 0.11 -14.33
CA ILE A 49 7.74 -0.90 -13.66
C ILE A 49 7.30 -2.33 -14.00
N LEU A 50 5.99 -2.60 -13.97
CA LEU A 50 5.43 -3.92 -14.27
C LEU A 50 5.52 -4.27 -15.76
N SER A 51 5.55 -3.26 -16.62
CA SER A 51 5.72 -3.39 -18.07
C SER A 51 7.19 -3.56 -18.50
N GLY A 52 8.13 -3.51 -17.54
CA GLY A 52 9.55 -3.74 -17.80
C GLY A 52 10.36 -2.49 -18.12
N GLU A 53 9.82 -1.29 -17.88
CA GLU A 53 10.61 -0.07 -17.94
C GLU A 53 11.69 -0.04 -16.85
N ASP A 54 12.82 0.59 -17.18
CA ASP A 54 13.97 0.66 -16.29
C ASP A 54 13.85 1.85 -15.33
N PHE A 55 14.10 1.58 -14.04
CA PHE A 55 14.01 2.53 -12.94
C PHE A 55 15.20 2.32 -12.01
N ASP A 56 15.68 3.39 -11.38
CA ASP A 56 16.65 3.22 -10.30
C ASP A 56 16.07 2.34 -9.18
N ALA A 57 16.93 1.51 -8.58
CA ALA A 57 16.50 0.48 -7.64
C ALA A 57 15.72 1.06 -6.44
N GLY A 58 16.15 2.22 -5.92
CA GLY A 58 15.50 2.88 -4.78
C GLY A 58 14.10 3.39 -5.12
N ARG A 59 13.93 4.03 -6.28
CA ARG A 59 12.61 4.47 -6.76
C ARG A 59 11.71 3.29 -7.07
N ARG A 60 12.24 2.24 -7.68
CA ARG A 60 11.50 1.00 -7.96
C ARG A 60 10.93 0.41 -6.66
N GLU A 61 11.77 0.28 -5.63
CA GLU A 61 11.37 -0.21 -4.32
C GLU A 61 10.29 0.68 -3.68
N GLN A 62 10.47 2.01 -3.69
CA GLN A 62 9.50 2.94 -3.14
C GLN A 62 8.13 2.84 -3.82
N VAL A 63 8.10 2.80 -5.16
CA VAL A 63 6.85 2.71 -5.92
C VAL A 63 6.15 1.39 -5.67
N LEU A 64 6.88 0.27 -5.73
CA LEU A 64 6.31 -1.05 -5.47
C LEU A 64 5.83 -1.19 -4.03
N GLY A 65 6.57 -0.63 -3.07
CA GLY A 65 6.18 -0.60 -1.65
C GLY A 65 4.87 0.15 -1.43
N GLY A 66 4.74 1.35 -1.99
CA GLY A 66 3.51 2.15 -1.88
C GLY A 66 2.30 1.50 -2.56
N LEU A 67 2.50 0.89 -3.73
CA LEU A 67 1.43 0.13 -4.41
C LEU A 67 1.03 -1.12 -3.63
N LEU A 68 2.02 -1.86 -3.13
CA LEU A 68 1.76 -3.04 -2.32
C LEU A 68 1.01 -2.67 -1.05
N GLU A 69 1.37 -1.58 -0.38
CA GLU A 69 0.64 -1.08 0.78
C GLU A 69 -0.81 -0.75 0.39
N LEU A 70 -1.03 0.07 -0.64
CA LEU A 70 -2.36 0.44 -1.11
C LEU A 70 -3.25 -0.77 -1.41
N VAL A 71 -2.72 -1.75 -2.16
CA VAL A 71 -3.46 -2.96 -2.54
C VAL A 71 -3.66 -3.87 -1.33
N SER A 72 -2.68 -3.99 -0.43
CA SER A 72 -2.81 -4.79 0.80
C SER A 72 -3.88 -4.23 1.74
N GLN A 73 -3.99 -2.91 1.84
CA GLN A 73 -5.05 -2.26 2.62
C GLN A 73 -6.43 -2.55 2.02
N ALA A 74 -6.58 -2.47 0.70
CA ALA A 74 -7.82 -2.79 0.01
C ALA A 74 -8.19 -4.29 0.13
N ASP A 75 -7.21 -5.18 0.08
CA ASP A 75 -7.38 -6.62 0.29
C ASP A 75 -7.91 -6.92 1.70
N ARG A 76 -7.31 -6.32 2.74
CA ARG A 76 -7.81 -6.43 4.12
C ARG A 76 -9.24 -5.90 4.26
N GLY A 77 -9.56 -4.79 3.60
CA GLY A 77 -10.93 -4.28 3.54
C GLY A 77 -11.89 -5.29 2.91
N THR A 78 -11.46 -5.98 1.85
CA THR A 78 -12.25 -7.02 1.16
C THR A 78 -12.53 -8.19 2.09
N GLU A 79 -11.49 -8.69 2.78
CA GLU A 79 -11.60 -9.78 3.74
C GLU A 79 -12.56 -9.41 4.89
N ALA A 80 -12.46 -8.20 5.42
CA ALA A 80 -13.33 -7.70 6.49
C ALA A 80 -14.81 -7.63 6.05
N LEU A 81 -15.06 -7.17 4.83
CA LEU A 81 -16.41 -7.07 4.25
C LEU A 81 -17.02 -8.47 4.04
N GLN A 82 -16.25 -9.42 3.52
CA GLN A 82 -16.71 -10.80 3.29
C GLN A 82 -16.91 -11.59 4.58
N GLY A 83 -16.08 -11.34 5.60
CA GLY A 83 -16.16 -11.98 6.90
C GLY A 83 -17.33 -11.51 7.78
N ASN A 84 -18.18 -10.59 7.29
CA ASN A 84 -19.23 -9.90 8.06
C ASN A 84 -18.72 -9.27 9.37
N ASN A 85 -17.44 -8.91 9.42
CA ASN A 85 -16.79 -8.47 10.64
C ASN A 85 -16.90 -6.94 10.76
N PHE A 86 -18.13 -6.44 10.92
CA PHE A 86 -18.43 -5.00 10.95
C PHE A 86 -17.71 -4.27 12.10
N THR A 87 -17.40 -4.96 13.20
CA THR A 87 -16.59 -4.44 14.30
C THR A 87 -15.17 -4.10 13.86
N PHE A 88 -14.61 -4.86 12.91
CA PHE A 88 -13.27 -4.62 12.34
C PHE A 88 -13.24 -3.38 11.44
N ALA A 89 -14.36 -3.09 10.75
CA ALA A 89 -14.48 -1.90 9.90
C ALA A 89 -14.44 -0.58 10.70
N MET A 90 -14.74 -0.61 12.01
CA MET A 90 -14.61 0.58 12.87
C MET A 90 -13.17 0.85 13.31
N ASP A 91 -12.34 -0.20 13.42
CA ASP A 91 -10.94 -0.08 13.86
C ASP A 91 -9.97 0.10 12.67
N GLU A 92 -10.33 -0.38 11.47
CA GLU A 92 -9.49 -0.29 10.26
C GLU A 92 -10.01 0.71 9.21
N GLY A 93 -10.22 1.97 9.63
CA GLY A 93 -10.69 3.03 8.72
C GLY A 93 -9.89 3.16 7.42
N VAL A 94 -8.56 3.03 7.49
CA VAL A 94 -7.67 3.09 6.31
C VAL A 94 -7.93 1.94 5.34
N ALA A 95 -8.15 0.71 5.81
CA ALA A 95 -8.42 -0.43 4.93
C ALA A 95 -9.73 -0.23 4.16
N PHE A 96 -10.76 0.28 4.85
CA PHE A 96 -12.04 0.58 4.24
C PHE A 96 -11.97 1.74 3.25
N GLU A 97 -11.22 2.81 3.54
CA GLU A 97 -10.98 3.90 2.60
C GLU A 97 -10.28 3.41 1.32
N ARG A 98 -9.25 2.57 1.49
CA ARG A 98 -8.52 1.98 0.36
C ARG A 98 -9.41 1.06 -0.45
N LEU A 99 -10.19 0.19 0.18
CA LEU A 99 -11.18 -0.62 -0.54
C LEU A 99 -12.21 0.26 -1.27
N SER A 100 -12.71 1.30 -0.62
CA SER A 100 -13.73 2.20 -1.18
C SER A 100 -13.25 2.88 -2.45
N LEU A 101 -11.94 3.18 -2.55
CA LEU A 101 -11.32 3.64 -3.79
C LEU A 101 -11.57 2.64 -4.94
N PHE A 102 -11.22 1.37 -4.74
CA PHE A 102 -11.42 0.34 -5.77
C PHE A 102 -12.90 0.13 -6.07
N LEU A 103 -13.76 0.06 -5.04
CA LEU A 103 -15.19 -0.11 -5.25
C LEU A 103 -15.80 1.04 -6.05
N ARG A 104 -15.49 2.30 -5.69
CA ARG A 104 -16.03 3.49 -6.36
C ARG A 104 -15.68 3.53 -7.84
N TYR A 105 -14.45 3.16 -8.21
CA TYR A 105 -13.96 3.35 -9.57
C TYR A 105 -14.02 2.10 -10.45
N LEU A 106 -14.03 0.89 -9.85
CA LEU A 106 -13.85 -0.35 -10.60
C LEU A 106 -15.02 -1.34 -10.47
N SER A 107 -15.93 -1.18 -9.50
CA SER A 107 -17.00 -2.17 -9.26
C SER A 107 -17.86 -2.47 -10.50
N ASP A 108 -18.12 -1.47 -11.34
CA ASP A 108 -18.91 -1.63 -12.57
C ASP A 108 -18.12 -2.21 -13.75
N THR A 109 -16.79 -2.26 -13.67
CA THR A 109 -15.92 -2.59 -14.83
C THR A 109 -15.02 -3.79 -14.60
N VAL A 110 -14.93 -4.28 -13.36
CA VAL A 110 -14.08 -5.40 -12.96
C VAL A 110 -14.90 -6.39 -12.15
N GLU A 111 -15.21 -7.53 -12.78
CA GLU A 111 -15.84 -8.66 -12.10
C GLU A 111 -14.88 -9.28 -11.06
N ASN A 112 -15.46 -9.80 -9.97
CA ASN A 112 -14.73 -10.43 -8.87
C ASN A 112 -13.61 -9.54 -8.31
N LEU A 113 -13.89 -8.23 -8.16
CA LEU A 113 -12.92 -7.22 -7.77
C LEU A 113 -12.10 -7.60 -6.52
N GLY A 114 -12.71 -8.21 -5.52
CA GLY A 114 -12.00 -8.69 -4.33
C GLY A 114 -10.92 -9.73 -4.64
N GLU A 115 -11.22 -10.70 -5.50
CA GLU A 115 -10.24 -11.70 -5.95
C GLU A 115 -9.13 -11.04 -6.78
N ARG A 116 -9.48 -10.07 -7.64
CA ARG A 116 -8.51 -9.29 -8.44
C ARG A 116 -7.56 -8.48 -7.57
N ILE A 117 -8.05 -7.86 -6.50
CA ILE A 117 -7.22 -7.15 -5.51
C ILE A 117 -6.26 -8.13 -4.82
N SER A 118 -6.76 -9.29 -4.39
CA SER A 118 -5.93 -10.31 -3.73
C SER A 118 -4.84 -10.88 -4.66
N GLN A 119 -5.18 -11.16 -5.92
CA GLN A 119 -4.22 -11.55 -6.96
C GLN A 119 -3.16 -10.46 -7.19
N ALA A 120 -3.58 -9.20 -7.28
CA ALA A 120 -2.67 -8.07 -7.47
C ALA A 120 -1.69 -7.91 -6.31
N LYS A 121 -2.15 -8.09 -5.07
CA LYS A 121 -1.27 -8.14 -3.89
C LYS A 121 -0.19 -9.21 -4.04
N GLY A 122 -0.57 -10.45 -4.39
CA GLY A 122 0.37 -11.55 -4.56
C GLY A 122 1.42 -11.27 -5.63
N VAL A 123 1.01 -10.71 -6.78
CA VAL A 123 1.92 -10.31 -7.86
C VAL A 123 2.88 -9.21 -7.41
N LEU A 124 2.38 -8.15 -6.76
CA LEU A 124 3.21 -7.06 -6.28
C LEU A 124 4.22 -7.52 -5.21
N GLN A 125 3.81 -8.43 -4.31
CA GLN A 125 4.71 -9.08 -3.35
C GLN A 125 5.82 -9.86 -4.06
N GLY A 126 5.47 -10.68 -5.05
CA GLY A 126 6.43 -11.44 -5.83
C GLY A 126 7.43 -10.55 -6.56
N VAL A 127 6.95 -9.51 -7.25
CA VAL A 127 7.80 -8.55 -7.97
C VAL A 127 8.70 -7.78 -7.01
N GLY A 128 8.17 -7.31 -5.87
CA GLY A 128 8.95 -6.61 -4.84
C GLY A 128 10.04 -7.47 -4.19
N ALA A 129 9.78 -8.77 -4.05
CA ALA A 129 10.75 -9.75 -3.55
C ALA A 129 11.78 -10.20 -4.62
N GLY A 130 11.70 -9.68 -5.85
CA GLY A 130 12.56 -10.11 -6.96
C GLY A 130 12.25 -11.51 -7.49
N ALA A 131 11.06 -12.04 -7.22
CA ALA A 131 10.63 -13.33 -7.75
C ALA A 131 10.36 -13.26 -9.25
N ASN A 132 10.53 -14.39 -9.94
CA ASN A 132 10.18 -14.51 -11.35
C ASN A 132 8.66 -14.69 -11.51
N VAL A 133 7.93 -13.58 -11.51
CA VAL A 133 6.48 -13.56 -11.75
C VAL A 133 6.18 -13.61 -13.24
N GLU A 134 5.24 -14.45 -13.65
CA GLU A 134 4.85 -14.63 -15.04
C GLU A 134 4.32 -13.33 -15.67
N GLN A 135 4.62 -13.11 -16.94
CA GLN A 135 4.23 -11.88 -17.63
C GLN A 135 2.71 -11.70 -17.67
N ALA A 136 1.95 -12.78 -17.91
CA ALA A 136 0.49 -12.74 -17.89
C ALA A 136 -0.07 -12.28 -16.53
N GLN A 137 0.58 -12.66 -15.43
CA GLN A 137 0.16 -12.23 -14.09
C GLN A 137 0.44 -10.74 -13.87
N LYS A 138 1.58 -10.23 -14.37
CA LYS A 138 1.89 -8.79 -14.34
C LYS A 138 0.89 -7.99 -15.17
N GLU A 139 0.52 -8.50 -16.36
CA GLU A 139 -0.46 -7.86 -17.25
C GLU A 139 -1.83 -7.71 -16.61
N LEU A 140 -2.27 -8.69 -15.81
CA LEU A 140 -3.52 -8.57 -15.03
C LEU A 140 -3.47 -7.41 -14.03
N VAL A 141 -2.34 -7.21 -13.36
CA VAL A 141 -2.18 -6.08 -12.43
C VAL A 141 -2.08 -4.77 -13.18
N VAL A 142 -1.37 -4.74 -14.31
CA VAL A 142 -1.28 -3.56 -15.17
C VAL A 142 -2.66 -3.13 -15.66
N ASP A 143 -3.51 -4.06 -16.12
CA ASP A 143 -4.89 -3.77 -16.51
C ASP A 143 -5.70 -3.18 -15.35
N LEU A 144 -5.61 -3.77 -14.15
CA LEU A 144 -6.30 -3.25 -12.96
C LEU A 144 -5.86 -1.82 -12.60
N LEU A 145 -4.56 -1.56 -12.59
CA LEU A 145 -4.00 -0.23 -12.26
C LEU A 145 -4.34 0.81 -13.33
N ASN A 146 -4.31 0.43 -14.62
CA ASN A 146 -4.69 1.31 -15.72
C ASN A 146 -6.17 1.68 -15.65
N ARG A 147 -7.07 0.72 -15.39
CA ARG A 147 -8.50 1.01 -15.22
C ARG A 147 -8.75 2.00 -14.08
N LEU A 148 -8.03 1.83 -12.97
CA LEU A 148 -8.14 2.75 -11.84
C LEU A 148 -7.64 4.14 -12.21
N LEU A 149 -6.49 4.21 -12.87
CA LEU A 149 -5.92 5.46 -13.35
C LEU A 149 -6.86 6.17 -14.33
N ASP A 150 -7.40 5.46 -15.31
CA ASP A 150 -8.34 5.99 -16.31
C ASP A 150 -9.64 6.48 -15.65
N ALA A 151 -10.14 5.79 -14.63
CA ALA A 151 -11.30 6.23 -13.87
C ALA A 151 -11.03 7.55 -13.11
N LEU A 152 -9.87 7.65 -12.45
CA LEU A 152 -9.44 8.87 -11.76
C LEU A 152 -9.23 10.04 -12.72
N GLU A 153 -8.63 9.79 -13.89
CA GLU A 153 -8.43 10.82 -14.92
C GLU A 153 -9.73 11.28 -15.56
N ARG A 154 -10.68 10.37 -15.78
CA ARG A 154 -12.04 10.72 -16.24
C ARG A 154 -12.72 11.63 -15.23
N GLU A 155 -12.81 11.24 -13.96
CA GLU A 155 -13.48 12.05 -12.94
C GLU A 155 -12.91 13.47 -12.88
N ARG A 156 -11.58 13.61 -12.86
CA ARG A 156 -10.93 14.93 -12.87
C ARG A 156 -11.30 15.80 -14.07
N ASN A 157 -11.53 15.20 -15.23
CA ASN A 157 -11.85 15.94 -16.45
C ASN A 157 -13.34 16.35 -16.52
N TYR A 158 -14.20 15.73 -15.71
CA TYR A 158 -15.64 15.99 -15.68
C TYR A 158 -16.12 16.75 -14.42
N SER A 159 -15.25 16.94 -13.43
CA SER A 159 -15.45 17.81 -12.25
C SER A 159 -15.03 19.26 -12.50
#